data_AF-A0A4Q2LFI3-F1
#
_entry.id   AF-A0A4Q2LFI3-F1
#
_cell.length_a   1.000
_cell.length_b   1.000
_cell.length_c   1.000
_cell.angle_alpha   90.00
_cell.angle_beta   90.00
_cell.angle_gamma   90.00
#
_symmetry.space_group_name_H-M   'P 1'
#
loop_
_entity.id
_entity.type
_entity.pdbx_description
1 polymer ?
#
loop_
_entity_poly.entity_id
_entity_poly.type
_entity_poly.pdbx_seq_one_letter_code
_entity_poly.pdbx_strand_id
1 'polypeptide(L)'
;EGWLKNTGDVALTHRNNGSICSGVFTNLSNIGIQHANFSHSTIDHVHLFGTEFRNVVLPQETDGNYDPEGNYKPVSFHKCDLNKTRFSHSNLSHVEITDCDITGLKINGILIEDLLKNITVR
;
A
#
# COMPACT_ATOMS: atom_id res chain seq x y z
N GLU A 1 -39.22 18.08 -0.38
CA GLU A 1 -38.35 17.22 0.45
C GLU A 1 -37.50 16.41 -0.50
N GLY A 2 -36.19 16.34 -0.50
CA GLY A 2 -35.11 16.87 0.32
C GLY A 2 -33.89 16.22 -0.32
N TRP A 3 -32.93 17.02 -0.76
CA TRP A 3 -31.73 16.58 -1.47
C TRP A 3 -31.06 15.41 -0.73
N LEU A 4 -30.77 14.32 -1.46
CA LEU A 4 -29.91 13.23 -1.00
C LEU A 4 -28.55 13.81 -0.60
N LYS A 5 -28.40 14.12 0.68
CA LYS A 5 -27.12 14.39 1.35
C LYS A 5 -26.68 13.07 1.98
N ASN A 6 -25.46 12.64 1.68
CA ASN A 6 -24.81 11.36 2.04
C ASN A 6 -25.14 10.15 1.15
N THR A 7 -24.45 10.04 0.02
CA THR A 7 -24.22 8.77 -0.69
C THR A 7 -22.95 8.07 -0.20
N GLY A 8 -22.70 8.08 1.11
CA GLY A 8 -21.49 7.55 1.74
C GLY A 8 -21.55 6.07 2.15
N ASP A 9 -22.66 5.37 1.90
CA ASP A 9 -22.83 3.99 2.36
C ASP A 9 -22.42 2.99 1.26
N VAL A 10 -21.11 2.78 1.09
CA VAL A 10 -20.65 1.48 0.60
C VAL A 10 -20.76 0.53 1.79
N ALA A 11 -21.82 -0.28 1.80
CA ALA A 11 -22.04 -1.29 2.81
C ALA A 11 -20.87 -2.29 2.84
N LEU A 12 -19.98 -2.15 3.82
CA LEU A 12 -18.98 -3.15 4.20
C LEU A 12 -19.67 -4.31 4.96
N THR A 13 -20.67 -4.95 4.35
CA THR A 13 -21.36 -6.08 4.97
C THR A 13 -20.85 -7.39 4.40
N HIS A 14 -20.09 -8.14 5.22
CA HIS A 14 -19.73 -9.58 5.27
C HIS A 14 -19.91 -10.56 4.07
N ARG A 15 -20.34 -10.14 2.87
CA ARG A 15 -20.74 -11.04 1.78
C ARG A 15 -20.53 -10.49 0.36
N ASN A 16 -19.64 -9.52 0.14
CA ASN A 16 -19.36 -9.05 -1.21
C ASN A 16 -18.05 -9.63 -1.76
N ASN A 17 -18.19 -10.70 -2.53
CA ASN A 17 -17.17 -11.28 -3.42
C ASN A 17 -16.98 -10.43 -4.72
N GLY A 18 -17.22 -9.12 -4.64
CA GLY A 18 -17.23 -8.21 -5.78
C GLY A 18 -16.77 -6.82 -5.36
N SER A 19 -16.09 -6.12 -6.29
CA SER A 19 -15.42 -4.83 -6.13
C SER A 19 -16.05 -3.91 -5.06
N ILE A 20 -15.24 -3.44 -4.11
CA ILE A 20 -15.64 -2.51 -3.04
C ILE A 20 -16.15 -1.19 -3.63
N CYS A 21 -15.71 -0.83 -4.83
CA CYS A 21 -16.20 0.33 -5.57
C CYS A 21 -16.05 0.07 -7.07
N SER A 22 -17.12 0.20 -7.82
CA SER A 22 -17.11 0.10 -9.29
C SER A 22 -17.78 1.34 -9.88
N GLY A 23 -17.05 2.06 -10.73
CA GLY A 23 -17.64 2.97 -11.72
C GLY A 23 -17.83 4.44 -11.33
N VAL A 24 -17.45 4.90 -10.14
CA VAL A 24 -17.52 6.33 -9.76
C VAL A 24 -16.37 6.67 -8.82
N PHE A 25 -15.84 7.91 -8.88
CA PHE A 25 -14.84 8.44 -7.95
C PHE A 25 -15.34 8.27 -6.50
N THR A 26 -14.98 7.15 -5.87
CA THR A 26 -15.47 6.79 -4.55
C THR A 26 -14.56 7.43 -3.53
N ASN A 27 -15.12 8.34 -2.74
CA ASN A 27 -14.37 9.02 -1.69
C ASN A 27 -14.33 8.14 -0.43
N LEU A 28 -13.16 7.57 -0.13
CA LEU A 28 -12.92 6.76 1.07
C LEU A 28 -12.13 7.53 2.15
N SER A 29 -12.10 8.86 2.07
CA SER A 29 -11.39 9.69 3.06
C SER A 29 -11.94 9.42 4.46
N ASN A 30 -11.04 9.25 5.43
CA ASN A 30 -11.34 8.99 6.85
C ASN A 30 -12.05 7.66 7.14
N ILE A 31 -12.08 6.70 6.21
CA ILE A 31 -12.63 5.36 6.45
C ILE A 31 -11.51 4.42 6.93
N GLY A 32 -11.82 3.60 7.93
CA GLY A 32 -10.97 2.49 8.36
C GLY A 32 -11.40 1.17 7.70
N ILE A 33 -10.45 0.48 7.06
CA ILE A 33 -10.64 -0.89 6.56
C ILE A 33 -9.80 -1.81 7.45
N GLN A 34 -10.44 -2.76 8.13
CA GLN A 34 -9.79 -3.67 9.09
C GLN A 34 -10.15 -5.12 8.77
N HIS A 35 -9.23 -6.05 9.06
CA HIS A 35 -9.42 -7.49 8.83
C HIS A 35 -9.79 -7.86 7.39
N ALA A 36 -9.30 -7.09 6.41
CA ALA A 36 -9.57 -7.31 4.99
C ALA A 36 -8.39 -8.01 4.31
N ASN A 37 -8.71 -8.89 3.35
CA ASN A 37 -7.74 -9.51 2.46
C ASN A 37 -7.62 -8.68 1.17
N PHE A 38 -6.43 -8.13 0.90
CA PHE A 38 -6.11 -7.37 -0.32
C PHE A 38 -5.25 -8.17 -1.32
N SER A 39 -5.07 -9.48 -1.13
CA SER A 39 -4.36 -10.33 -2.08
C SER A 39 -4.94 -10.18 -3.48
N HIS A 40 -4.06 -9.99 -4.46
CA HIS A 40 -4.41 -9.77 -5.87
C HIS A 40 -5.27 -8.53 -6.17
N SER A 41 -5.47 -7.62 -5.21
CA SER A 41 -6.19 -6.36 -5.44
C SER A 41 -5.32 -5.32 -6.14
N THR A 42 -5.95 -4.44 -6.91
CA THR A 42 -5.32 -3.27 -7.54
C THR A 42 -5.97 -2.01 -6.98
N ILE A 43 -5.16 -1.09 -6.47
CA ILE A 43 -5.59 0.25 -6.05
C ILE A 43 -4.94 1.24 -7.02
N ASP A 44 -5.75 1.84 -7.89
CA ASP A 44 -5.28 2.57 -9.07
C ASP A 44 -5.97 3.94 -9.18
N HIS A 45 -5.23 4.95 -9.63
CA HIS A 45 -5.69 6.35 -9.71
C HIS A 45 -6.30 6.92 -8.40
N VAL A 46 -5.64 6.71 -7.25
CA VAL A 46 -6.08 7.23 -5.93
C VAL A 46 -5.12 8.27 -5.35
N HIS A 47 -5.62 9.11 -4.43
CA HIS A 47 -4.77 9.94 -3.57
C HIS A 47 -4.44 9.22 -2.25
N LEU A 48 -3.15 9.08 -1.93
CA LEU A 48 -2.67 8.39 -0.71
C LEU A 48 -2.19 9.36 0.39
N PHE A 49 -2.32 10.68 0.20
CA PHE A 49 -1.87 11.65 1.19
C PHE A 49 -2.65 11.50 2.50
N GLY A 50 -1.92 11.29 3.60
CA GLY A 50 -2.50 11.05 4.92
C GLY A 50 -3.04 9.63 5.15
N THR A 51 -2.94 8.73 4.15
CA THR A 51 -3.33 7.33 4.28
C THR A 51 -2.27 6.54 5.05
N GLU A 52 -2.72 5.64 5.92
CA GLU A 52 -1.84 4.78 6.71
C GLU A 52 -2.11 3.30 6.46
N PHE A 53 -1.06 2.55 6.16
CA PHE A 53 -1.08 1.10 6.10
C PHE A 53 -0.48 0.54 7.40
N ARG A 54 -1.31 -0.13 8.21
CA ARG A 54 -0.92 -0.65 9.53
C ARG A 54 -1.06 -2.16 9.55
N ASN A 55 -0.07 -2.85 10.13
CA ASN A 55 -0.06 -4.31 10.29
C ASN A 55 -0.30 -5.07 8.98
N VAL A 56 0.31 -4.61 7.88
CA VAL A 56 0.32 -5.34 6.60
C VAL A 56 1.23 -6.55 6.75
N VAL A 57 0.68 -7.74 6.52
CA VAL A 57 1.37 -9.03 6.71
C VAL A 57 1.17 -9.92 5.49
N LEU A 58 2.12 -10.84 5.27
CA LEU A 58 1.93 -11.97 4.37
C LEU A 58 0.99 -13.00 5.03
N PRO A 59 0.32 -13.86 4.23
CA PRO A 59 -0.48 -14.96 4.76
C PRO A 59 0.30 -15.84 5.74
N GLN A 60 -0.35 -16.23 6.83
CA GLN A 60 0.16 -17.17 7.84
C GLN A 60 -0.38 -18.57 7.60
N GLU A 61 0.22 -19.61 8.18
CA GLU A 61 -0.18 -21.03 7.98
C GLU A 61 -1.68 -21.31 8.21
N THR A 62 -2.33 -20.51 9.06
CA THR A 62 -3.77 -20.63 9.36
C THR A 62 -4.68 -19.96 8.34
N ASP A 63 -4.14 -19.14 7.45
CA ASP A 63 -4.89 -18.38 6.45
C ASP A 63 -5.21 -19.25 5.23
N GLY A 64 -6.43 -19.12 4.69
CA GLY A 64 -6.87 -19.93 3.55
C GLY A 64 -6.12 -19.67 2.24
N ASN A 65 -5.33 -18.59 2.15
CA ASN A 65 -4.47 -18.24 1.03
C ASN A 65 -2.97 -18.41 1.34
N TYR A 66 -2.64 -19.18 2.37
CA TYR A 66 -1.26 -19.54 2.69
C TYR A 66 -0.63 -20.40 1.60
N ASP A 67 0.60 -20.06 1.21
CA ASP A 67 1.47 -20.85 0.36
C ASP A 67 2.70 -21.32 1.18
N PRO A 68 2.87 -22.63 1.43
CA PRO A 68 4.01 -23.16 2.17
C PRO A 68 5.35 -22.98 1.46
N GLU A 69 5.35 -22.78 0.14
CA GLU A 69 6.56 -22.46 -0.62
C GLU A 69 6.89 -20.96 -0.55
N GLY A 70 5.97 -20.13 -0.06
CA GLY A 70 6.14 -18.70 0.07
C GLY A 70 6.11 -17.93 -1.26
N ASN A 71 5.51 -18.49 -2.31
CA ASN A 71 5.44 -17.85 -3.63
C ASN A 71 4.32 -16.80 -3.66
N TYR A 72 4.49 -15.73 -2.90
CA TYR A 72 3.57 -14.59 -2.92
C TYR A 72 4.01 -13.56 -3.96
N LYS A 73 3.05 -13.03 -4.73
CA LYS A 73 3.32 -11.85 -5.56
C LYS A 73 3.68 -10.68 -4.63
N PRO A 74 4.78 -9.95 -4.89
CA PRO A 74 5.17 -8.83 -4.04
C PRO A 74 4.13 -7.71 -4.07
N VAL A 75 3.97 -7.03 -2.93
CA VAL A 75 3.32 -5.72 -2.90
C VAL A 75 4.18 -4.76 -3.72
N SER A 76 3.56 -4.06 -4.67
CA SER A 76 4.27 -3.29 -5.67
C SER A 76 3.63 -1.92 -5.87
N PHE A 77 4.47 -0.90 -6.00
CA PHE A 77 4.08 0.47 -6.30
C PHE A 77 4.60 0.81 -7.69
N HIS A 78 3.69 1.02 -8.64
CA HIS A 78 4.05 1.31 -10.02
C HIS A 78 3.62 2.74 -10.37
N LYS A 79 4.57 3.59 -10.75
CA LYS A 79 4.31 5.00 -11.10
C LYS A 79 3.60 5.78 -9.98
N CYS A 80 3.93 5.49 -8.73
CA CYS A 80 3.37 6.17 -7.57
C CYS A 80 4.29 7.30 -7.11
N ASP A 81 3.72 8.44 -6.76
CA ASP A 81 4.43 9.47 -5.99
C ASP A 81 4.37 9.09 -4.50
N LEU A 82 5.53 8.70 -3.95
CA LEU A 82 5.71 8.35 -2.54
C LEU A 82 6.47 9.43 -1.76
N ASN A 83 6.53 10.66 -2.27
CA ASN A 83 7.16 11.78 -1.57
C ASN A 83 6.59 11.93 -0.16
N LYS A 84 7.48 12.14 0.83
CA LYS A 84 7.15 12.24 2.27
C LYS A 84 6.52 10.98 2.89
N THR A 85 6.60 9.82 2.24
CA THR A 85 6.23 8.53 2.85
C THR A 85 7.25 8.14 3.91
N ARG A 86 6.77 7.47 4.97
CA ARG A 86 7.61 6.93 6.03
C ARG A 86 7.28 5.47 6.29
N PHE A 87 8.28 4.61 6.19
CA PHE A 87 8.24 3.25 6.70
C PHE A 87 8.84 3.25 8.10
N SER A 88 8.10 2.75 9.10
CA SER A 88 8.56 2.70 10.50
C SER A 88 8.19 1.36 11.11
N HIS A 89 9.15 0.73 11.78
CA HIS A 89 8.99 -0.62 12.35
C HIS A 89 8.52 -1.65 11.30
N SER A 90 9.00 -1.51 10.06
CA SER A 90 8.62 -2.36 8.93
C SER A 90 9.80 -3.27 8.55
N ASN A 91 9.49 -4.51 8.17
CA ASN A 91 10.47 -5.36 7.50
C ASN A 91 10.56 -4.93 6.04
N LEU A 92 11.72 -4.40 5.63
CA LEU A 92 12.01 -3.99 4.25
C LEU A 92 12.99 -4.95 3.55
N SER A 93 13.17 -6.16 4.09
CA SER A 93 13.99 -7.19 3.46
C SER A 93 13.43 -7.53 2.08
N HIS A 94 14.30 -7.69 1.08
CA HIS A 94 13.95 -7.97 -0.31
C HIS A 94 13.13 -6.88 -1.02
N VAL A 95 13.07 -5.65 -0.47
CA VAL A 95 12.54 -4.51 -1.21
C VAL A 95 13.55 -4.07 -2.27
N GLU A 96 13.09 -3.98 -3.51
CA GLU A 96 13.84 -3.45 -4.64
C GLU A 96 13.35 -2.04 -4.98
N ILE A 97 14.30 -1.12 -5.21
CA ILE A 97 14.02 0.24 -5.67
C ILE A 97 14.70 0.37 -7.04
N THR A 98 13.88 0.37 -8.09
CA THR A 98 14.35 0.33 -9.48
C THR A 98 13.73 1.49 -10.25
N ASP A 99 14.54 2.20 -11.03
CA ASP A 99 14.12 3.33 -11.87
C ASP A 99 13.28 4.39 -11.14
N CYS A 100 13.60 4.64 -9.86
CA CYS A 100 12.94 5.63 -9.02
C CYS A 100 13.83 6.86 -8.80
N ASP A 101 13.19 8.02 -8.65
CA ASP A 101 13.86 9.18 -8.04
C ASP A 101 14.07 8.89 -6.54
N ILE A 102 15.33 8.77 -6.14
CA ILE A 102 15.75 8.50 -4.76
C ILE A 102 16.25 9.76 -4.05
N THR A 103 16.10 10.96 -4.63
CA THR A 103 16.59 12.19 -4.02
C THR A 103 15.95 12.39 -2.64
N GLY A 104 16.80 12.57 -1.63
CA GLY A 104 16.36 12.71 -0.24
C GLY A 104 15.94 11.41 0.46
N LEU A 105 16.02 10.25 -0.18
CA LEU A 105 15.72 8.95 0.43
C LEU A 105 16.68 8.67 1.60
N LYS A 106 16.11 8.38 2.77
CA LYS A 106 16.88 8.04 3.97
C LYS A 106 16.56 6.64 4.46
N ILE A 107 17.59 5.85 4.76
CA ILE A 107 17.49 4.59 5.50
C ILE A 107 18.11 4.81 6.88
N ASN A 108 17.32 4.63 7.94
CA ASN A 108 17.74 4.88 9.32
C ASN A 108 18.40 6.26 9.53
N GLY A 109 17.88 7.27 8.83
CA GLY A 109 18.38 8.66 8.90
C GLY A 109 19.57 8.96 7.98
N ILE A 110 20.16 7.96 7.33
CA ILE A 110 21.32 8.11 6.44
C ILE A 110 20.83 8.33 5.01
N LEU A 111 21.33 9.37 4.34
CA LEU A 111 21.00 9.67 2.94
C LEU A 111 21.61 8.63 1.99
N ILE A 112 20.78 8.00 1.16
CA ILE A 112 21.25 6.92 0.26
C ILE A 112 22.18 7.45 -0.82
N GLU A 113 21.93 8.65 -1.33
CA GLU A 113 22.82 9.29 -2.32
C GLU A 113 24.26 9.44 -1.80
N ASP A 114 24.45 9.69 -0.50
CA ASP A 114 25.79 9.80 0.08
C ASP A 114 26.48 8.43 0.25
N LEU A 115 25.70 7.37 0.49
CA LEU A 115 26.24 6.00 0.51
C LEU A 115 26.66 5.54 -0.87
N LEU A 116 25.86 5.83 -1.91
CA LEU A 116 26.15 5.44 -3.29
C LEU A 116 27.39 6.13 -3.86
N LYS A 117 27.63 7.41 -3.51
CA LYS A 117 28.87 8.12 -3.89
C LYS A 117 30.14 7.38 -3.48
N ASN A 118 30.10 6.67 -2.35
CA ASN A 118 31.25 5.91 -1.86
C ASN A 118 31.45 4.56 -2.58
N ILE A 119 30.44 4.08 -3.32
CA ILE A 119 30.48 2.82 -4.07
C ILE A 119 30.95 3.07 -5.52
N THR A 120 30.62 4.22 -6.10
CA THR A 120 30.99 4.57 -7.49
C THR A 120 32.46 4.98 -7.66
N VAL A 121 33.22 5.17 -6.56
CA VAL A 121 34.66 5.54 -6.59
C VAL A 121 35.57 4.31 -6.42
N ARG A 122 35.15 3.15 -6.94
CA ARG A 122 36.02 1.95 -7.05
C ARG A 122 36.11 1.47 -8.48
#